data_AF-X0R149-F1
#
_entry.id   AF-X0R149-F1
#
_cell.length_a   1.000
_cell.length_b   1.000
_cell.length_c   1.000
_cell.angle_alpha   90.00
_cell.angle_beta   90.00
_cell.angle_gamma   90.00
#
_symmetry.space_group_name_H-M   'P 1'
#
loop_
_entity.id
_entity.type
_entity.pdbx_description
1 polymer ?
#
loop_
_entity_poly.entity_id
_entity_poly.type
_entity_poly.pdbx_seq_one_letter_code
_entity_poly.pdbx_strand_id
1 'polypeptide(L)' 'MIKKIRTYSATFKAEAVKKIAENNGNVSATAKQLSIAMQALSNW' A
#
# COMPACT_ATOMS: atom_id res chain seq x y z
N MET A 1 -12.37 -12.30 -17.46
CA MET A 1 -11.65 -12.35 -16.17
C MET A 1 -11.94 -11.07 -15.41
N ILE A 2 -12.78 -11.11 -14.37
CA ILE A 2 -13.01 -9.93 -13.52
C ILE A 2 -11.80 -9.82 -12.61
N LYS A 3 -10.89 -8.89 -12.91
CA LYS A 3 -9.86 -8.51 -11.93
C LYS A 3 -10.62 -7.95 -10.73
N LYS A 4 -10.67 -8.70 -9.63
CA LYS A 4 -11.12 -8.18 -8.33
C LYS A 4 -10.15 -7.05 -7.98
N ILE A 5 -10.50 -5.83 -8.36
CA ILE A 5 -9.79 -4.64 -7.92
C ILE A 5 -10.09 -4.56 -6.42
N ARG A 6 -9.09 -4.87 -5.61
CA ARG A 6 -9.14 -4.66 -4.17
C ARG A 6 -9.23 -3.14 -3.99
N THR A 7 -10.43 -2.62 -3.77
CA THR A 7 -10.67 -1.20 -3.57
C THR A 7 -10.26 -0.85 -2.16
N TYR A 8 -9.17 -0.09 -2.05
CA TYR A 8 -8.73 0.49 -0.79
C TYR A 8 -9.32 1.89 -0.66
N SER A 9 -9.81 2.24 0.53
CA SER A 9 -10.31 3.59 0.81
C SER A 9 -9.19 4.62 0.65
N ALA A 10 -9.55 5.84 0.27
CA ALA A 10 -8.58 6.93 0.12
C ALA A 10 -7.84 7.20 1.45
N THR A 11 -8.52 7.05 2.59
CA THR A 11 -7.94 7.17 3.93
C THR A 11 -6.84 6.14 4.15
N PHE A 12 -7.11 4.86 3.85
CA PHE A 12 -6.14 3.79 4.00
C PHE A 12 -4.95 3.95 3.06
N LYS A 13 -5.17 4.43 1.82
CA LYS A 13 -4.08 4.73 0.89
C LYS A 13 -3.16 5.82 1.45
N ALA A 14 -3.73 6.92 1.94
CA ALA A 14 -2.96 8.02 2.51
C ALA A 14 -2.18 7.58 3.76
N GLU A 15 -2.79 6.79 4.65
CA GLU A 15 -2.11 6.21 5.80
C GLU A 15 -0.98 5.27 5.38
N ALA A 16 -1.20 4.44 4.36
CA ALA A 16 -0.20 3.52 3.87
C ALA A 16 1.00 4.25 3.25
N VAL A 17 0.77 5.27 2.41
CA VAL A 17 1.84 6.10 1.82
C VAL A 17 2.61 6.86 2.91
N LYS A 18 1.91 7.41 3.91
CA LYS A 18 2.56 8.03 5.07
C LYS A 18 3.45 7.04 5.82
N LYS A 19 3.00 5.80 6.00
CA LYS A 19 3.76 4.72 6.63
C LYS A 19 5.01 4.34 5.83
N ILE A 20 4.96 4.40 4.50
CA ILE A 20 6.15 4.19 3.64
C ILE A 20 7.19 5.27 3.94
N ALA A 21 6.78 6.53 4.02
CA ALA A 21 7.67 7.65 4.32
C ALA A 21 8.31 7.49 5.72
N GLU A 22 7.53 7.07 6.73
CA GLU A 22 8.03 6.79 8.08
C GLU A 22 9.03 5.61 8.11
N ASN A 23 8.85 4.61 7.25
CA ASN A 23 9.75 3.46 7.11
C ASN A 23 10.96 3.74 6.19
N ASN A 24 11.42 5.00 6.11
CA ASN A 24 12.54 5.41 5.27
C ASN A 24 12.34 5.09 3.78
N GLY A 25 11.10 5.18 3.29
CA GLY A 25 10.75 4.83 1.91
C GLY A 25 10.63 3.32 1.65
N ASN A 26 10.68 2.47 2.68
CA ASN A 26 10.64 1.02 2.50
C ASN A 26 9.22 0.50 2.22
N VAL A 27 8.90 0.45 0.92
CA VAL A 27 7.63 -0.08 0.40
C VAL A 27 7.44 -1.55 0.76
N SER A 28 8.51 -2.36 0.79
CA SER A 28 8.43 -3.81 1.04
C SER A 28 8.05 -4.13 2.50
N ALA A 29 8.70 -3.44 3.45
CA ALA A 29 8.38 -3.56 4.87
C ALA A 29 6.92 -3.14 5.13
N THR A 30 6.51 -2.02 4.54
CA THR A 30 5.14 -1.49 4.68
C THR A 30 4.10 -2.41 4.02
N ALA A 31 4.39 -2.96 2.85
CA ALA A 31 3.54 -3.93 2.15
C ALA A 31 3.30 -5.19 2.98
N LYS A 32 4.37 -5.74 3.58
CA LYS A 32 4.28 -6.90 4.48
C LYS A 32 3.47 -6.58 5.72
N GLN A 33 3.70 -5.42 6.33
CA GLN A 33 3.00 -5.01 7.56
C GLN A 33 1.50 -4.81 7.34
N LEU A 34 1.12 -4.21 6.21
CA LEU A 34 -0.27 -3.96 5.86
C LEU A 34 -0.92 -5.14 5.10
N SER A 35 -0.18 -6.22 4.84
CA SER A 35 -0.59 -7.38 4.04
C SER A 35 -1.20 -6.98 2.68
N ILE A 36 -0.56 -6.01 2.02
CA ILE A 36 -0.97 -5.47 0.72
C ILE A 36 0.05 -5.92 -0.32
N ALA A 37 -0.37 -6.02 -1.58
CA ALA A 37 0.56 -6.16 -2.68
C ALA A 37 1.50 -4.94 -2.72
N MET A 38 2.81 -5.21 -2.74
CA MET A 38 3.83 -4.16 -2.87
C MET A 38 3.62 -3.33 -4.15
N GLN A 39 3.13 -3.98 -5.21
CA GLN A 39 2.70 -3.32 -6.45
C GLN A 39 1.58 -2.29 -6.21
N ALA A 40 0.65 -2.54 -5.29
CA ALA A 40 -0.40 -1.57 -4.99
C ALA A 40 0.17 -0.32 -4.31
N LEU A 41 1.13 -0.49 -3.40
CA LEU A 41 1.81 0.62 -2.74
C LEU A 41 2.76 1.39 -3.66
N SER A 42 3.46 0.71 -4.59
CA SER A 42 4.26 1.38 -5.62
C SER A 42 3.43 2.21 -6.60
N ASN A 43 2.13 1.91 -6.69
CA ASN A 43 1.20 2.59 -7.60
C ASN A 43 0.39 3.70 -6.88
N TRP A 44 0.70 3.99 -5.61
CA TRP A 44 0.07 5.01 -4.76
C TRP A 44 1.07 6.11 -4.37
#